data_AF-A0AAP0R501-F1
#
_entry.id   AF-A0AAP0R501-F1
#
_cell.length_a   1.000
_cell.length_b   1.000
_cell.length_c   1.000
_cell.angle_alpha   90.00
_cell.angle_beta   90.00
_cell.angle_gamma   90.00
#
_symmetry.space_group_name_H-M   'P 1'
#
loop_
_entity.id
_entity.type
_entity.pdbx_description
1 polymer ?
#
loop_
_entity_poly.entity_id
_entity_poly.type
_entity_poly.pdbx_seq_one_letter_code
_entity_poly.pdbx_strand_id
1 'polypeptide(L)' 'MAEFYGVGIMKVDESLRAEDVEIYYDPAELFGGLLKGQLISNSHMEQHKPIDTSTSTHTCPFSK' A
#
# COMPACT_ATOMS: atom_id res chain seq x y z
N MET A 1 -0.57 -5.61 -5.24
CA MET A 1 -1.36 -4.95 -6.29
C MET A 1 -1.70 -3.58 -5.73
N ALA A 2 -1.36 -2.51 -6.45
CA ALA A 2 -1.65 -1.16 -5.98
C ALA A 2 -2.99 -0.73 -6.58
N GLU A 3 -3.89 -0.28 -5.71
CA GLU A 3 -5.19 0.26 -6.06
C GLU A 3 -5.14 1.75 -5.74
N PHE A 4 -5.61 2.58 -6.68
CA PHE A 4 -5.70 4.02 -6.51
C PHE A 4 -6.93 4.53 -7.24
N TYR A 5 -7.48 5.65 -6.75
CA TYR A 5 -8.60 6.33 -7.40
C TYR A 5 -8.13 7.50 -8.26
N GLY A 6 -8.90 7.80 -9.30
CA GLY A 6 -8.60 8.89 -10.23
C GLY A 6 -9.78 9.19 -11.14
N VAL A 7 -9.61 10.22 -11.97
CA VAL A 7 -10.57 10.65 -12.98
C VAL A 7 -9.93 10.46 -14.35
N GLY A 8 -10.64 9.77 -15.24
CA GLY A 8 -10.30 9.65 -16.65
C GLY A 8 -11.24 10.48 -17.51
N ILE A 9 -10.69 11.33 -18.36
CA ILE A 9 -11.43 12.04 -19.41
C ILE A 9 -10.96 11.49 -20.75
N MET A 10 -11.91 11.09 -21.60
CA MET A 10 -11.61 10.53 -22.92
C MET A 10 -12.36 11.28 -24.01
N LYS A 11 -11.61 11.78 -24.99
CA LYS A 11 -12.16 12.34 -26.22
C LYS A 11 -12.36 11.21 -27.23
N VAL A 12 -13.55 11.13 -27.81
CA VAL A 12 -13.87 10.14 -28.84
C VAL A 12 -14.30 10.79 -30.14
N ASP A 13 -13.99 10.12 -31.25
CA ASP A 13 -14.44 10.49 -32.58
C ASP A 13 -15.87 10.01 -32.87
N GLU A 14 -16.35 10.31 -34.08
CA GLU A 14 -17.68 9.91 -34.57
C GLU A 14 -17.85 8.38 -34.65
N SER A 15 -16.76 7.63 -34.73
CA SER A 15 -16.73 6.16 -34.73
C SER A 15 -16.52 5.55 -33.35
N LEU A 16 -16.62 6.36 -32.28
CA LEU A 16 -16.39 6.00 -30.89
C LEU A 16 -14.95 5.55 -30.57
N ARG A 17 -13.98 5.92 -31.40
CA ARG A 17 -12.57 5.63 -31.15
C ARG A 17 -11.98 6.72 -30.28
N ALA A 18 -11.11 6.33 -29.35
CA ALA A 18 -10.39 7.28 -28.53
C ALA A 18 -9.41 8.09 -29.40
N GLU A 19 -9.52 9.42 -29.34
CA GLU A 19 -8.57 10.36 -29.94
C GLU A 19 -7.55 10.86 -28.91
N ASP A 20 -8.00 11.10 -27.69
CA ASP A 20 -7.18 11.62 -26.59
C ASP A 20 -7.68 11.11 -25.23
N VAL A 21 -6.75 10.94 -24.28
CA VAL A 21 -7.03 10.43 -22.93
C VAL A 21 -6.20 11.21 -21.91
N GLU A 22 -6.89 11.81 -20.95
CA GLU A 22 -6.30 12.47 -19.79
C GLU A 22 -6.64 11.69 -18.52
N ILE A 23 -5.63 11.38 -17.71
CA ILE A 23 -5.79 10.67 -16.45
C ILE A 23 -5.22 11.52 -15.32
N TYR A 24 -6.09 11.88 -14.38
CA TYR A 24 -5.75 12.64 -13.19
C TYR A 24 -5.87 11.74 -11.97
N TYR A 25 -4.80 11.61 -11.21
CA TYR A 25 -4.76 10.82 -9.99
C TYR A 25 -3.79 11.46 -8.99
N ASP A 26 -3.94 11.13 -7.71
CA ASP A 26 -2.98 11.51 -6.68
C ASP A 26 -1.81 10.51 -6.68
N PRO A 27 -0.58 10.92 -7.03
CA PRO A 27 0.57 10.01 -7.02
C PRO A 27 0.83 9.42 -5.63
N ALA A 28 0.55 10.17 -4.55
CA ALA A 28 0.80 9.72 -3.19
C ALA A 28 -0.04 8.49 -2.81
N GLU A 29 -1.25 8.36 -3.37
CA GLU A 29 -2.11 7.20 -3.15
C GLU A 29 -1.53 5.94 -3.80
N LEU A 30 -1.07 6.06 -5.04
CA LEU A 30 -0.41 4.98 -5.78
C LEU A 30 0.86 4.50 -5.06
N PHE A 31 1.70 5.44 -4.63
CA PHE A 31 2.92 5.10 -3.89
C PHE A 31 2.64 4.58 -2.49
N GLY A 32 1.59 5.06 -1.82
CA GLY A 32 1.17 4.59 -0.50
C GLY A 32 0.79 3.10 -0.53
N GLY A 33 0.08 2.64 -1.56
CA GLY A 33 -0.24 1.23 -1.77
C GLY A 33 0.97 0.36 -2.13
N LEU A 34 1.94 0.92 -2.87
CA LEU A 34 3.17 0.21 -3.25
C LEU A 34 4.19 0.12 -2.10
N LEU A 35 4.26 1.15 -1.25
CA LEU A 35 5.22 1.25 -0.14
C LEU A 35 4.69 0.69 1.17
N LYS A 36 3.36 0.52 1.31
CA LYS A 36 2.78 -0.33 2.36
C LYS A 36 3.24 -1.76 2.08
N GLY A 37 4.33 -2.17 2.71
CA GLY A 37 4.76 -3.57 2.75
C GLY A 37 3.64 -4.49 3.24
N GLN A 38 3.85 -5.81 3.14
CA GLN A 38 2.87 -6.80 3.59
C GLN A 38 2.34 -6.45 4.99
N LEU A 39 1.01 -6.38 5.11
CA LEU A 39 0.36 -6.33 6.41
C LEU A 39 0.85 -7.53 7.20
N ILE A 40 1.55 -7.27 8.31
CA ILE A 40 1.94 -8.32 9.24
C ILE A 40 0.63 -8.96 9.71
N SER A 41 0.34 -10.17 9.24
CA SER A 41 -0.83 -10.91 9.69
C SER A 41 -0.69 -11.12 11.19
N ASN A 42 -1.72 -10.77 11.96
CA ASN A 42 -1.82 -11.04 13.39
C ASN A 42 -2.02 -12.56 13.65
N SER A 43 -1.17 -13.41 13.09
CA SER A 43 -1.20 -14.86 13.21
C SER A 43 -0.05 -15.37 14.07
N HIS A 44 0.24 -14.70 15.18
CA HIS A 44 1.05 -15.28 16.26
C HIS A 44 0.61 -14.76 17.64
N MET A 45 -0.71 -14.81 17.88
CA MET A 45 -1.24 -15.09 19.22
C MET A 45 -1.58 -16.58 19.14
N GLU A 46 -0.61 -17.47 19.33
CA GLU A 46 -0.50 -18.25 20.56
C GLU A 46 0.81 -19.07 20.52
N GLN A 47 1.36 -19.29 21.72
CA GLN A 47 2.25 -20.38 22.10
C GLN A 47 3.74 -20.35 21.64
N HIS A 48 4.64 -19.94 22.55
CA HIS A 48 5.71 -20.78 23.12
C HIS A 48 6.63 -19.97 24.08
N LYS A 49 6.75 -20.45 25.32
CA LYS A 49 7.75 -20.05 26.34
C LYS A 49 8.96 -21.01 26.23
N PRO A 50 10.09 -20.75 26.88
CA PRO A 50 11.21 -19.86 26.52
C PRO A 50 12.45 -20.68 26.07
N ILE A 51 13.26 -20.17 25.15
CA ILE A 51 14.67 -20.59 25.01
C ILE A 51 15.54 -19.35 24.96
N ASP A 52 16.48 -19.30 25.91
CA ASP A 52 17.47 -18.27 26.12
C ASP A 52 18.31 -18.05 24.85
N THR A 53 18.47 -16.79 24.41
CA THR A 53 19.75 -16.17 23.98
C THR A 53 19.53 -14.77 23.41
N SER A 54 20.32 -13.82 23.92
CA SER A 54 20.56 -12.43 23.48
C SER A 54 19.41 -11.42 23.56
N THR A 55 19.52 -10.57 24.59
CA THR A 55 18.77 -9.33 24.77
C THR A 55 19.04 -8.35 23.60
N SER A 56 18.08 -8.21 22.70
CA SER A 56 17.89 -6.99 21.91
C SER A 56 16.56 -6.37 22.35
N THR A 57 16.63 -5.36 23.21
CA THR A 57 15.48 -4.56 23.61
C THR A 57 15.03 -3.73 22.40
N HIS A 58 14.13 -4.29 21.60
CA HIS A 58 13.40 -3.53 20.60
C HIS A 58 12.32 -2.69 21.30
N THR A 59 12.75 -1.64 22.00
CA THR A 59 11.84 -0.60 22.48
C THR A 59 11.38 0.21 21.28
N CYS A 60 10.06 0.38 21.13
CA CYS A 60 9.47 1.25 20.11
C CYS A 60 9.90 2.70 20.38
N PRO A 61 10.54 3.41 19.42
CA PRO A 61 11.09 4.75 19.64
C PRO A 61 10.04 5.85 19.88
N PHE A 62 8.75 5.50 19.86
CA PHE A 62 7.64 6.43 20.06
C PHE A 62 6.83 6.20 21.34
N SER A 63 7.22 5.24 22.20
CA SER A 63 6.59 5.11 23.51
C SER A 63 7.25 6.08 24.50
N LYS A 64 6.53 7.13 24.90
CA LYS A 64 6.77 7.83 26.16
C LYS A 64 6.08 7.10 27.30
#